data_AF-A0AAV5Q245-F1
#
_entry.id   AF-A0AAV5Q245-F1
#
_cell.length_a   1.000
_cell.length_b   1.000
_cell.length_c   1.000
_cell.angle_alpha   90.00
_cell.angle_beta   90.00
_cell.angle_gamma   90.00
#
_symmetry.space_group_name_H-M   'P 1'
#
loop_
_entity.id
_entity.type
_entity.pdbx_description
1 polymer ?
#
loop_
_entity_poly.entity_id
_entity_poly.type
_entity_poly.pdbx_seq_one_letter_code
_entity_poly.pdbx_strand_id
1 'polypeptide(L)'
;MAVRKSKRTGSRVDYEALNQAQFRFKNIHPHISRFNEFALERREPFVHIVDPSTDGRDSYHFSDDDLKQLIMETKLTMPILIRNANPNVENYDERIKLTMNFPNYDLPHLTSLIGNDKKVPVMDVMTQNNNNWTMEKWCDYFMDSQKKKINNVISLEISDTQIGTEIQLPKIVKELDFINHLNADFGIVPPKIQKYILMSVKNCFTDFHIDFAATSVYYSPILGHKQFILIPPLSKNLQVYKKWCLSPDQSTTWLPDLIKPVSKSESDHLNSSQKIPKSYNNNGFVIDVKPGDLLFLPSGWIHSVLTLEDSIVFGGNFLNLLSIKNHLNTYQVEIDTNVPDQYKFPKFINFIWLFAWSIERKRVTEGIKREQEQEQEQKTGDPHHWIQNIDFSHKDTYKYDDYELECLKTLLTFLQEQWKMIQNPLDGMPKNSTQKFIKKRIELAGQIKSQIPHEVEPVGDFLERLKGWIERQYNGNGNGDNAANKTKKREFPDTEMRSVKRACHAEANVPSSYSC
;
A
#
# COMPACT_ATOMS: atom_id res chain seq x y z
N MET A 1 62.18 6.56 -5.64
CA MET A 1 61.54 5.26 -5.39
C MET A 1 60.03 5.41 -5.51
N ALA A 2 59.42 4.79 -6.52
CA ALA A 2 57.99 4.83 -6.73
C ALA A 2 57.28 3.91 -5.72
N VAL A 3 56.43 4.47 -4.85
CA VAL A 3 55.61 3.70 -3.92
C VAL A 3 54.48 3.04 -4.70
N ARG A 4 54.57 1.72 -4.88
CA ARG A 4 53.50 0.87 -5.42
C ARG A 4 52.25 1.02 -4.54
N LYS A 5 51.22 1.72 -5.03
CA LYS A 5 49.87 1.64 -4.47
C LYS A 5 49.28 0.27 -4.79
N SER A 6 49.05 -0.54 -3.76
CA SER A 6 48.35 -1.82 -3.85
C SER A 6 46.91 -1.61 -4.35
N LYS A 7 46.60 -2.08 -5.57
CA LYS A 7 45.24 -2.21 -6.13
C LYS A 7 44.54 -3.48 -5.62
N ARG A 8 44.39 -3.64 -4.32
CA ARG A 8 43.50 -4.65 -3.74
C ARG A 8 42.57 -3.99 -2.74
N THR A 9 41.41 -3.55 -3.22
CA THR A 9 40.21 -3.41 -2.39
C THR A 9 39.75 -4.81 -1.98
N GLY A 10 40.48 -5.42 -1.04
CA GLY A 10 40.07 -6.68 -0.42
C GLY A 10 38.77 -6.46 0.34
N SER A 11 37.77 -7.28 0.05
CA SER A 11 36.54 -7.31 0.81
C SER A 11 36.86 -7.59 2.28
N ARG A 12 36.47 -6.66 3.17
CA ARG A 12 36.72 -6.78 4.61
C ARG A 12 35.82 -7.89 5.14
N VAL A 13 36.43 -8.96 5.66
CA VAL A 13 35.69 -10.06 6.28
C VAL A 13 35.21 -9.63 7.66
N ASP A 14 33.98 -10.00 8.01
CA ASP A 14 33.42 -9.79 9.33
C ASP A 14 33.93 -10.86 10.30
N TYR A 15 34.91 -10.48 11.13
CA TYR A 15 35.53 -11.39 12.09
C TYR A 15 34.59 -11.79 13.24
N GLU A 16 33.51 -11.04 13.51
CA GLU A 16 32.50 -11.41 14.51
C GLU A 16 31.58 -12.52 13.99
N ALA A 17 31.24 -12.49 12.69
CA ALA A 17 30.49 -13.55 12.02
C ALA A 17 31.30 -14.85 11.84
N LEU A 18 32.63 -14.73 11.69
CA LEU A 18 33.56 -15.87 11.67
C LEU A 18 33.54 -16.69 12.96
N ASN A 19 33.35 -16.04 14.12
CA ASN A 19 33.19 -16.73 15.40
C ASN A 19 31.88 -17.54 15.49
N GLN A 20 30.92 -17.27 14.61
CA GLN A 20 29.65 -17.99 14.48
C GLN A 20 29.63 -18.93 13.25
N ALA A 21 30.79 -19.26 12.67
CA ALA A 21 30.94 -20.08 11.47
C ALA A 21 30.21 -19.55 10.22
N GLN A 22 29.88 -18.26 10.16
CA GLN A 22 29.28 -17.61 9.01
C GLN A 22 30.29 -16.69 8.30
N PHE A 23 30.62 -16.99 7.05
CA PHE A 23 31.49 -16.13 6.24
C PHE A 23 30.67 -14.94 5.71
N ARG A 24 30.83 -13.76 6.32
CA ARG A 24 30.16 -12.52 5.88
C ARG A 24 31.17 -11.48 5.44
N PHE A 25 30.90 -10.81 4.32
CA PHE A 25 31.63 -9.60 3.94
C PHE A 25 31.01 -8.40 4.66
N LYS A 26 31.84 -7.57 5.30
CA LYS A 26 31.42 -6.51 6.22
C LYS A 26 30.50 -5.45 5.60
N ASN A 27 30.50 -5.30 4.27
CA ASN A 27 29.78 -4.23 3.55
C ASN A 27 28.92 -4.74 2.38
N ILE A 28 28.65 -6.04 2.28
CA ILE A 28 27.81 -6.60 1.22
C ILE A 28 26.79 -7.52 1.86
N HIS A 29 25.52 -7.15 1.76
CA HIS A 29 24.43 -7.97 2.26
C HIS A 29 24.40 -9.34 1.55
N PRO A 30 24.24 -10.47 2.26
CA PRO A 30 24.37 -11.82 1.70
C PRO A 30 23.39 -12.09 0.54
N HIS A 31 22.24 -11.43 0.52
CA HIS A 31 21.24 -11.60 -0.53
C HIS A 31 21.57 -10.86 -1.84
N ILE A 32 22.57 -9.97 -1.89
CA ILE A 32 22.86 -9.17 -3.10
C ILE A 32 23.23 -10.04 -4.30
N SER A 33 23.98 -11.14 -4.11
CA SER A 33 24.30 -12.04 -5.22
C SER A 33 23.05 -12.70 -5.81
N ARG A 34 22.17 -13.23 -4.95
CA ARG A 34 20.88 -13.83 -5.34
C ARG A 34 19.95 -12.80 -5.99
N PHE A 35 19.96 -11.56 -5.50
CA PHE A 35 19.21 -10.46 -6.10
C PHE A 35 19.67 -10.19 -7.53
N ASN A 36 20.99 -10.10 -7.75
CA ASN A 36 21.56 -9.87 -9.07
C ASN A 36 21.27 -11.04 -10.03
N GLU A 37 21.37 -12.29 -9.55
CA GLU A 37 20.99 -13.49 -10.33
C GLU A 37 19.52 -13.40 -10.77
N PHE A 38 18.61 -13.09 -9.83
CA PHE A 38 17.19 -12.92 -10.13
C PHE A 38 16.94 -11.79 -11.15
N ALA A 39 17.66 -10.67 -11.03
CA ALA A 39 17.53 -9.51 -11.90
C ALA A 39 18.03 -9.73 -13.34
N LEU A 40 18.97 -10.64 -13.56
CA LEU A 40 19.46 -10.98 -14.91
C LEU A 40 18.41 -11.72 -15.74
N GLU A 41 17.60 -12.55 -15.08
CA GLU A 41 16.65 -13.44 -15.75
C GLU A 41 15.26 -12.81 -15.96
N ARG A 42 14.91 -11.75 -15.23
CA ARG A 42 13.50 -11.34 -15.02
C ARG A 42 13.28 -9.82 -15.10
N ARG A 43 13.61 -9.23 -16.25
CA ARG A 43 13.35 -7.82 -16.55
C ARG A 43 11.94 -7.60 -17.10
N GLU A 44 11.38 -6.44 -16.77
CA GLU A 44 9.94 -6.13 -16.73
C GLU A 44 9.23 -6.04 -18.08
N PRO A 45 8.30 -6.97 -18.36
CA PRO A 45 7.28 -6.80 -19.39
C PRO A 45 5.93 -6.35 -18.80
N PHE A 46 5.83 -6.10 -17.49
CA PHE A 46 4.54 -5.96 -16.80
C PHE A 46 4.52 -4.99 -15.61
N VAL A 47 5.01 -3.80 -15.89
CA VAL A 47 4.63 -2.57 -15.20
C VAL A 47 3.87 -1.74 -16.21
N HIS A 48 2.85 -0.99 -15.76
CA HIS A 48 2.32 0.06 -16.62
C HIS A 48 3.39 1.14 -16.71
N ILE A 49 4.22 1.03 -17.73
CA ILE A 49 5.25 2.01 -18.04
C ILE A 49 4.60 3.08 -18.88
N VAL A 50 4.63 4.31 -18.36
CA VAL A 50 4.33 5.51 -19.12
C VAL A 50 5.68 6.12 -19.47
N ASP A 51 6.08 5.97 -20.72
CA ASP A 51 7.38 6.45 -21.22
C ASP A 51 7.16 7.10 -22.59
N PRO A 52 7.02 8.44 -22.62
CA PRO A 52 6.77 9.15 -23.86
C PRO A 52 7.87 8.95 -24.93
N SER A 53 9.08 8.54 -24.54
CA SER A 53 10.17 8.24 -25.49
C SER A 53 9.92 6.95 -26.30
N THR A 54 9.14 6.02 -25.76
CA THR A 54 8.83 4.73 -26.41
C THR A 54 7.38 4.62 -26.88
N ASP A 55 6.47 5.45 -26.36
CA ASP A 55 5.03 5.33 -26.61
C ASP A 55 4.58 5.86 -28.00
N GLY A 56 5.50 6.41 -28.80
CA GLY A 56 5.31 6.71 -30.23
C GLY A 56 4.28 7.80 -30.56
N ARG A 57 3.89 8.61 -29.57
CA ARG A 57 2.91 9.71 -29.72
C ARG A 57 3.57 11.06 -29.44
N ASP A 58 4.20 11.64 -30.45
CA ASP A 58 4.91 12.92 -30.32
C ASP A 58 4.01 14.10 -29.89
N SER A 59 2.69 14.00 -30.08
CA SER A 59 1.71 15.04 -29.72
C SER A 59 0.92 14.78 -28.42
N TYR A 60 1.01 13.58 -27.84
CA TYR A 60 0.22 13.23 -26.65
C TYR A 60 0.93 13.68 -25.38
N HIS A 61 0.20 14.40 -24.54
CA HIS A 61 0.64 14.76 -23.20
C HIS A 61 -0.07 13.85 -22.19
N PHE A 62 0.67 13.26 -21.27
CA PHE A 62 0.12 12.45 -20.19
C PHE A 62 -0.17 13.34 -18.99
N SER A 63 -1.45 13.55 -18.70
CA SER A 63 -1.97 14.46 -17.68
C SER A 63 -2.40 13.74 -16.40
N ASP A 64 -2.80 14.52 -15.37
CA ASP A 64 -3.42 13.95 -14.16
C ASP A 64 -4.69 13.15 -14.47
N ASP A 65 -5.47 13.54 -15.49
CA ASP A 65 -6.70 12.85 -15.86
C ASP A 65 -6.39 11.50 -16.53
N ASP A 66 -5.32 11.43 -17.34
CA ASP A 66 -4.85 10.17 -17.93
C ASP A 66 -4.34 9.22 -16.84
N LEU A 67 -3.59 9.72 -15.85
CA LEU A 67 -3.15 8.93 -14.71
C LEU A 67 -4.32 8.44 -13.87
N LYS A 68 -5.31 9.29 -13.64
CA LYS A 68 -6.55 8.92 -12.95
C LYS A 68 -7.30 7.83 -13.71
N GLN A 69 -7.47 7.98 -15.02
CA GLN A 69 -8.08 6.96 -15.86
C GLN A 69 -7.33 5.63 -15.77
N LEU A 70 -6.00 5.65 -15.91
CA LEU A 70 -5.16 4.46 -15.79
C LEU A 70 -5.32 3.77 -14.43
N ILE A 71 -5.31 4.54 -13.34
CA ILE A 71 -5.52 3.99 -11.99
C ILE A 71 -6.93 3.40 -11.85
N MET A 72 -7.95 4.07 -12.38
CA MET A 72 -9.32 3.56 -12.33
C MET A 72 -9.54 2.33 -13.22
N GLU A 73 -8.85 2.21 -14.35
CA GLU A 73 -8.92 1.03 -15.21
C GLU A 73 -8.21 -0.17 -14.57
N THR A 74 -7.05 0.07 -13.96
CA THR A 74 -6.22 -0.96 -13.32
C THR A 74 -6.63 -1.26 -11.87
N LYS A 75 -7.52 -0.44 -11.31
CA LYS A 75 -7.92 -0.44 -9.89
C LYS A 75 -6.72 -0.36 -8.93
N LEU A 76 -5.61 0.24 -9.37
CA LEU A 76 -4.34 0.26 -8.65
C LEU A 76 -3.93 -1.14 -8.13
N THR A 77 -4.12 -2.18 -8.94
CA THR A 77 -3.75 -3.55 -8.56
C THR A 77 -2.35 -3.95 -9.01
N MET A 78 -1.72 -3.14 -9.86
CA MET A 78 -0.38 -3.37 -10.41
C MET A 78 0.48 -2.09 -10.42
N PRO A 79 1.81 -2.23 -10.40
CA PRO A 79 2.71 -1.09 -10.38
C PRO A 79 2.56 -0.24 -11.64
N ILE A 80 2.64 1.07 -11.45
CA ILE A 80 2.66 2.07 -12.51
C ILE A 80 3.96 2.84 -12.37
N LEU A 81 4.77 2.87 -13.43
CA LEU A 81 6.03 3.59 -13.46
C LEU A 81 5.98 4.63 -14.57
N ILE A 82 6.04 5.89 -14.18
CA ILE A 82 6.03 7.02 -15.09
C ILE A 82 7.46 7.53 -15.18
N ARG A 83 8.05 7.41 -16.37
CA ARG A 83 9.43 7.85 -16.60
C ARG A 83 9.50 9.36 -16.64
N ASN A 84 10.57 9.91 -16.06
CA ASN A 84 10.93 11.33 -16.22
C ASN A 84 9.79 12.31 -15.85
N ALA A 85 9.01 11.99 -14.83
CA ALA A 85 7.81 12.72 -14.43
C ALA A 85 8.09 13.99 -13.59
N ASN A 86 9.20 14.04 -12.85
CA ASN A 86 9.50 15.15 -11.94
C ASN A 86 10.13 16.34 -12.70
N PRO A 87 9.48 17.52 -12.76
CA PRO A 87 9.99 18.69 -13.48
C PRO A 87 11.26 19.31 -12.89
N ASN A 88 11.64 18.95 -11.67
CA ASN A 88 12.82 19.51 -11.01
C ASN A 88 14.12 18.72 -11.30
N VAL A 89 14.05 17.65 -12.10
CA VAL A 89 15.22 16.81 -12.46
C VAL A 89 15.58 17.02 -13.93
N GLU A 90 16.88 16.98 -14.25
CA GLU A 90 17.43 17.32 -15.57
C GLU A 90 16.79 16.53 -16.74
N ASN A 91 16.42 15.28 -16.50
CA ASN A 91 15.83 14.39 -17.50
C ASN A 91 14.31 14.47 -17.60
N TYR A 92 13.66 15.49 -17.04
CA TYR A 92 12.21 15.70 -17.12
C TYR A 92 11.70 15.63 -18.58
N ASP A 93 10.61 14.89 -18.79
CA ASP A 93 9.92 14.85 -20.08
C ASP A 93 8.72 15.80 -20.06
N GLU A 94 8.79 16.87 -20.86
CA GLU A 94 7.76 17.90 -20.92
C GLU A 94 6.38 17.37 -21.33
N ARG A 95 6.28 16.17 -21.93
CA ARG A 95 4.99 15.55 -22.27
C ARG A 95 4.26 15.01 -21.03
N ILE A 96 4.94 14.85 -19.90
CA ILE A 96 4.32 14.47 -18.63
C ILE A 96 3.88 15.72 -17.88
N LYS A 97 2.57 15.93 -17.73
CA LYS A 97 1.94 17.10 -17.10
C LYS A 97 1.14 16.68 -15.86
N LEU A 98 1.85 16.21 -14.83
CA LEU A 98 1.26 15.83 -13.55
C LEU A 98 1.37 16.98 -12.54
N THR A 99 0.32 17.17 -11.74
CA THR A 99 0.28 18.16 -10.68
C THR A 99 0.97 17.60 -9.42
N MET A 100 2.27 17.87 -9.30
CA MET A 100 3.11 17.49 -8.16
C MET A 100 4.34 18.39 -8.06
N ASN A 101 5.00 18.40 -6.90
CA ASN A 101 6.29 19.09 -6.72
C ASN A 101 7.19 18.31 -5.77
N PHE A 102 8.34 17.89 -6.27
CA PHE A 102 9.42 17.26 -5.52
C PHE A 102 10.73 18.01 -5.79
N PRO A 103 11.14 18.95 -4.91
CA PRO A 103 12.32 19.80 -5.14
C PRO A 103 13.60 18.98 -5.30
N ASN A 104 14.49 19.39 -6.20
CA ASN A 104 15.77 18.71 -6.42
C ASN A 104 16.91 19.47 -5.73
N TYR A 105 17.08 19.20 -4.45
CA TYR A 105 18.12 19.78 -3.62
C TYR A 105 19.19 18.75 -3.28
N ASP A 106 20.43 19.22 -3.13
CA ASP A 106 21.50 18.40 -2.59
C ASP A 106 21.28 18.11 -1.09
N LEU A 107 22.01 17.11 -0.57
CA LEU A 107 21.85 16.69 0.81
C LEU A 107 22.21 17.79 1.84
N PRO A 108 23.28 18.59 1.67
CA PRO A 108 23.55 19.71 2.57
C PRO A 108 22.40 20.72 2.65
N HIS A 109 21.80 21.09 1.52
CA HIS A 109 20.65 22.00 1.52
C HIS A 109 19.42 21.35 2.17
N LEU A 110 19.10 20.10 1.84
CA LEU A 110 18.04 19.35 2.50
C LEU A 110 18.24 19.24 4.02
N THR A 111 19.48 19.04 4.47
CA THR A 111 19.85 19.00 5.89
C THR A 111 19.51 20.32 6.58
N SER A 112 19.76 21.46 5.93
CA SER A 112 19.38 22.77 6.46
C SER A 112 17.86 22.95 6.56
N LEU A 113 17.10 22.52 5.55
CA LEU A 113 15.63 22.62 5.51
C LEU A 113 14.93 21.65 6.48
N ILE A 114 15.52 20.48 6.72
CA ILE A 114 15.03 19.48 7.68
C ILE A 114 15.40 19.89 9.12
N GLY A 115 16.55 20.57 9.27
CA GLY A 115 17.14 21.00 10.54
C GLY A 115 18.28 20.08 10.98
N ASN A 116 19.46 20.65 11.18
CA ASN A 116 20.70 19.93 11.52
C ASN A 116 20.55 18.97 12.71
N ASP A 117 19.85 19.40 13.77
CA ASP A 117 19.67 18.63 15.01
C ASP A 117 18.54 17.60 14.96
N LYS A 118 17.71 17.61 13.90
CA LYS A 118 16.58 16.68 13.77
C LYS A 118 17.08 15.24 13.85
N LYS A 119 16.40 14.44 14.66
CA LYS A 119 16.75 13.02 14.83
C LYS A 119 16.32 12.21 13.62
N VAL A 120 17.23 11.36 13.17
CA VAL A 120 17.09 10.53 11.98
C VAL A 120 17.20 9.06 12.38
N PRO A 121 16.21 8.22 12.02
CA PRO A 121 16.31 6.78 12.21
C PRO A 121 17.27 6.21 11.16
N VAL A 122 18.48 5.88 11.60
CA VAL A 122 19.55 5.31 10.78
C VAL A 122 19.68 3.83 11.08
N MET A 123 19.54 3.01 10.05
CA MET A 123 19.63 1.55 10.15
C MET A 123 20.98 1.06 9.62
N ASP A 124 21.69 0.25 10.38
CA ASP A 124 22.84 -0.52 9.90
C ASP A 124 22.32 -1.70 9.07
N VAL A 125 22.57 -1.70 7.76
CA VAL A 125 21.99 -2.66 6.80
C VAL A 125 22.38 -4.10 7.12
N MET A 126 23.57 -4.33 7.66
CA MET A 126 24.08 -5.69 7.90
C MET A 126 23.49 -6.32 9.15
N THR A 127 23.23 -5.49 10.18
CA THR A 127 22.75 -5.96 11.49
C THR A 127 21.26 -5.69 11.70
N GLN A 128 20.64 -4.87 10.85
CA GLN A 128 19.27 -4.35 11.00
C GLN A 128 19.05 -3.55 12.30
N ASN A 129 20.14 -3.15 12.97
CA ASN A 129 20.06 -2.34 14.19
C ASN A 129 19.80 -0.87 13.85
N ASN A 130 18.82 -0.28 14.54
CA ASN A 130 18.48 1.12 14.41
C ASN A 130 19.25 1.99 15.41
N ASN A 131 19.69 3.16 14.96
CA ASN A 131 20.33 4.20 15.74
C ASN A 131 19.67 5.55 15.41
N ASN A 132 19.69 6.49 16.36
CA ASN A 132 19.21 7.85 16.12
C ASN A 132 20.40 8.79 15.96
N TRP A 133 20.64 9.27 14.73
CA TRP A 133 21.66 10.29 14.45
C TRP A 133 21.01 11.66 14.32
N THR A 134 21.80 12.72 14.36
CA THR A 134 21.36 14.04 13.87
C THR A 134 21.41 14.05 12.34
N MET A 135 20.61 14.91 11.70
CA MET A 135 20.66 15.12 10.25
C MET A 135 22.04 15.56 9.79
N GLU A 136 22.72 16.43 10.54
CA GLU A 136 24.09 16.86 10.25
C GLU A 136 25.06 15.66 10.20
N LYS A 137 25.03 14.80 11.23
CA LYS A 137 25.87 13.60 11.27
C LYS A 137 25.56 12.63 10.14
N TRP A 138 24.28 12.52 9.75
CA TRP A 138 23.89 11.71 8.59
C TRP A 138 24.44 12.30 7.28
N CYS A 139 24.34 13.61 7.11
CA CYS A 139 24.90 14.33 5.96
C CYS A 139 26.41 14.10 5.85
N ASP A 140 27.16 14.29 6.94
CA ASP A 140 28.61 14.02 6.98
C ASP A 140 28.95 12.59 6.54
N TYR A 141 28.22 11.61 7.06
CA TYR A 141 28.39 10.21 6.70
C TYR A 141 28.05 9.92 5.23
N PHE A 142 26.97 10.51 4.71
CA PHE A 142 26.53 10.29 3.34
C PHE A 142 27.52 10.89 2.34
N MET A 143 28.04 12.08 2.63
CA MET A 143 29.03 12.79 1.81
C MET A 143 30.44 12.16 1.90
N ASP A 144 30.71 11.33 2.90
CA ASP A 144 31.98 10.60 2.99
C ASP A 144 32.13 9.58 1.85
N SER A 145 33.22 9.71 1.10
CA SER A 145 33.62 8.78 0.04
C SER A 145 34.06 7.40 0.58
N GLN A 146 34.45 7.31 1.85
CA GLN A 146 34.97 6.08 2.48
C GLN A 146 34.08 5.61 3.63
N LYS A 147 32.89 5.13 3.28
CA LYS A 147 31.90 4.60 4.21
C LYS A 147 32.44 3.35 4.95
N LYS A 148 32.55 3.42 6.28
CA LYS A 148 33.02 2.32 7.15
C LYS A 148 32.00 1.20 7.34
N LYS A 149 30.72 1.56 7.31
CA LYS A 149 29.53 0.71 7.43
C LYS A 149 28.52 1.14 6.39
N ILE A 150 27.61 0.24 6.02
CA ILE A 150 26.49 0.56 5.12
C ILE A 150 25.27 0.85 5.98
N ASN A 151 24.95 2.13 6.11
CA ASN A 151 23.77 2.62 6.80
C ASN A 151 22.74 3.16 5.82
N ASN A 152 21.46 3.06 6.19
CA ASN A 152 20.32 3.48 5.38
C ASN A 152 19.35 4.33 6.21
N VAL A 153 18.67 5.27 5.55
CA VAL A 153 17.54 6.02 6.11
C VAL A 153 16.34 5.83 5.19
N ILE A 154 15.33 5.11 5.68
CA ILE A 154 14.12 4.79 4.89
C ILE A 154 12.82 5.28 5.56
N SER A 155 12.91 5.89 6.74
CA SER A 155 11.73 6.23 7.56
C SER A 155 11.80 7.66 8.11
N LEU A 156 12.56 8.56 7.47
CA LEU A 156 12.59 9.96 7.89
C LEU A 156 11.35 10.69 7.36
N GLU A 157 10.40 10.89 8.26
CA GLU A 157 9.17 11.63 7.99
C GLU A 157 9.39 13.15 8.13
N ILE A 158 8.91 13.90 7.14
CA ILE A 158 9.27 15.31 6.95
C ILE A 158 8.08 16.27 6.86
N SER A 159 6.83 15.84 7.11
CA SER A 159 5.65 16.73 7.00
C SER A 159 5.78 18.00 7.84
N ASP A 160 6.42 17.93 9.01
CA ASP A 160 6.59 19.05 9.94
C ASP A 160 7.83 19.92 9.68
N THR A 161 8.54 19.71 8.56
CA THR A 161 9.77 20.44 8.23
C THR A 161 9.54 21.48 7.15
N GLN A 162 10.49 22.40 6.94
CA GLN A 162 10.38 23.40 5.87
C GLN A 162 10.25 22.73 4.49
N ILE A 163 11.11 21.75 4.18
CA ILE A 163 11.02 20.98 2.92
C ILE A 163 9.67 20.25 2.80
N GLY A 164 9.09 19.81 3.92
CA GLY A 164 7.75 19.21 3.96
C GLY A 164 6.67 20.13 3.40
N THR A 165 6.78 21.45 3.61
CA THR A 165 5.81 22.44 3.09
C THR A 165 5.95 22.68 1.59
N GLU A 166 7.14 22.49 1.03
CA GLU A 166 7.42 22.67 -0.40
C GLU A 166 6.96 21.47 -1.24
N ILE A 167 6.84 20.29 -0.61
CA ILE A 167 6.37 19.08 -1.29
C ILE A 167 4.87 19.14 -1.56
N GLN A 168 4.54 19.02 -2.85
CA GLN A 168 3.18 18.77 -3.32
C GLN A 168 3.07 17.31 -3.78
N LEU A 169 2.31 16.52 -3.01
CA LEU A 169 1.95 15.15 -3.39
C LEU A 169 1.29 15.12 -4.78
N PRO A 170 1.44 14.03 -5.55
CA PRO A 170 0.70 13.86 -6.80
C PRO A 170 -0.79 14.04 -6.56
N LYS A 171 -1.46 14.80 -7.43
CA LYS A 171 -2.90 15.11 -7.31
C LYS A 171 -3.73 13.85 -7.07
N ILE A 172 -3.46 12.77 -7.81
CA ILE A 172 -4.17 11.51 -7.65
C ILE A 172 -3.96 10.85 -6.27
N VAL A 173 -2.79 11.01 -5.64
CA VAL A 173 -2.57 10.53 -4.25
C VAL A 173 -3.48 11.28 -3.30
N LYS A 174 -3.57 12.61 -3.42
CA LYS A 174 -4.48 13.43 -2.59
C LYS A 174 -5.95 13.07 -2.80
N GLU A 175 -6.33 12.71 -4.02
CA GLU A 175 -7.70 12.32 -4.38
C GLU A 175 -8.06 10.90 -3.92
N LEU A 176 -7.11 9.97 -3.83
CA LEU A 176 -7.37 8.60 -3.39
C LEU A 176 -7.18 8.40 -1.90
N ASP A 177 -6.29 9.17 -1.28
CA ASP A 177 -5.93 9.01 0.12
C ASP A 177 -7.06 9.48 1.03
N PHE A 178 -7.76 8.53 1.66
CA PHE A 178 -8.84 8.90 2.57
C PHE A 178 -8.36 9.62 3.82
N ILE A 179 -7.09 9.50 4.19
CA ILE A 179 -6.50 10.30 5.27
C ILE A 179 -6.45 11.77 4.88
N ASN A 180 -6.08 12.07 3.63
CA ASN A 180 -6.07 13.43 3.11
C ASN A 180 -7.49 14.04 3.11
N HIS A 181 -8.51 13.27 2.71
CA HIS A 181 -9.91 13.70 2.78
C HIS A 181 -10.39 13.99 4.20
N LEU A 182 -10.04 13.13 5.16
CA LEU A 182 -10.38 13.33 6.57
C LEU A 182 -9.81 14.65 7.12
N ASN A 183 -8.58 14.99 6.73
CA ASN A 183 -7.97 16.26 7.10
C ASN A 183 -8.63 17.45 6.40
N ALA A 184 -8.78 17.39 5.07
CA ALA A 184 -9.29 18.50 4.27
C ALA A 184 -10.76 18.84 4.60
N ASP A 185 -11.60 17.83 4.80
CA ASP A 185 -13.04 18.01 4.95
C ASP A 185 -13.48 18.17 6.41
N PHE A 186 -12.70 17.61 7.36
CA PHE A 186 -13.10 17.52 8.77
C PHE A 186 -12.01 17.97 9.76
N GLY A 187 -10.83 18.40 9.30
CA GLY A 187 -9.75 18.86 10.16
C GLY A 187 -9.11 17.75 11.01
N ILE A 188 -9.32 16.48 10.65
CA ILE A 188 -8.74 15.34 11.35
C ILE A 188 -7.24 15.29 11.04
N VAL A 189 -6.43 15.50 12.08
CA VAL A 189 -4.96 15.53 11.94
C VAL A 189 -4.45 14.18 11.41
N PRO A 190 -3.75 14.15 10.26
CA PRO A 190 -3.28 12.91 9.66
C PRO A 190 -2.14 12.28 10.47
N PRO A 191 -1.95 10.95 10.40
CA PRO A 191 -0.73 10.34 10.89
C PRO A 191 0.45 10.71 9.97
N LYS A 192 1.63 10.79 10.57
CA LYS A 192 2.88 11.14 9.88
C LYS A 192 3.40 9.96 9.06
N ILE A 193 2.85 9.79 7.86
CA ILE A 193 3.20 8.73 6.92
C ILE A 193 3.17 9.16 5.45
N GLN A 194 2.70 10.38 5.15
CA GLN A 194 2.43 10.81 3.78
C GLN A 194 3.67 11.36 3.09
N LYS A 195 4.69 11.83 3.83
CA LYS A 195 5.88 12.50 3.30
C LYS A 195 7.14 11.97 3.97
N TYR A 196 7.86 11.12 3.25
CA TYR A 196 9.17 10.61 3.62
C TYR A 196 10.25 11.14 2.68
N ILE A 197 11.44 11.32 3.24
CA ILE A 197 12.67 11.38 2.47
C ILE A 197 13.52 10.15 2.80
N LEU A 198 13.86 9.37 1.78
CA LEU A 198 14.71 8.20 1.90
C LEU A 198 16.09 8.55 1.36
N MET A 199 17.11 8.21 2.12
CA MET A 199 18.50 8.48 1.78
C MET A 199 19.26 7.17 1.97
N SER A 200 19.74 6.60 0.88
CA SER A 200 20.44 5.32 0.93
C SER A 200 21.76 5.42 0.21
N VAL A 201 22.79 4.83 0.79
CA VAL A 201 24.09 4.73 0.14
C VAL A 201 24.12 3.50 -0.77
N LYS A 202 25.06 3.45 -1.70
CA LYS A 202 25.31 2.31 -2.58
C LYS A 202 25.48 1.03 -1.76
N ASN A 203 24.89 -0.05 -2.27
CA ASN A 203 24.80 -1.38 -1.66
C ASN A 203 23.88 -1.46 -0.43
N CYS A 204 23.11 -0.41 -0.10
CA CYS A 204 21.97 -0.60 0.80
C CYS A 204 20.99 -1.61 0.20
N PHE A 205 20.58 -2.56 1.03
CA PHE A 205 19.62 -3.61 0.68
C PHE A 205 18.50 -3.62 1.73
N THR A 206 17.26 -3.55 1.26
CA THR A 206 16.07 -3.77 2.08
C THR A 206 15.46 -5.10 1.64
N ASP A 207 15.35 -6.04 2.57
CA ASP A 207 14.87 -7.38 2.28
C ASP A 207 13.37 -7.40 1.95
N PHE A 208 12.84 -8.56 1.57
CA PHE A 208 11.44 -8.68 1.17
C PHE A 208 10.47 -8.26 2.27
N HIS A 209 9.58 -7.33 1.94
CA HIS A 209 8.55 -6.84 2.83
C HIS A 209 7.28 -6.43 2.08
N ILE A 210 6.22 -6.26 2.84
CA ILE A 210 5.01 -5.53 2.46
C ILE A 210 4.96 -4.32 3.38
N ASP A 211 4.66 -3.13 2.84
CA ASP A 211 4.51 -1.94 3.66
C ASP A 211 3.42 -2.09 4.71
N PHE A 212 3.57 -1.35 5.82
CA PHE A 212 2.65 -1.42 6.95
C PHE A 212 1.21 -1.16 6.52
N ALA A 213 0.27 -1.92 7.10
CA ALA A 213 -1.15 -1.97 6.71
C ALA A 213 -1.37 -2.13 5.19
N ALA A 214 -0.39 -2.71 4.47
CA ALA A 214 -0.36 -2.78 3.01
C ALA A 214 -0.74 -1.45 2.35
N THR A 215 -0.24 -0.31 2.86
CA THR A 215 -0.43 0.98 2.19
C THR A 215 0.03 0.93 0.74
N SER A 216 -0.60 1.73 -0.13
CA SER A 216 0.00 2.03 -1.43
C SER A 216 1.09 3.09 -1.24
N VAL A 217 2.07 3.12 -2.14
CA VAL A 217 3.23 4.02 -2.05
C VAL A 217 3.40 4.80 -3.35
N TYR A 218 3.74 6.07 -3.24
CA TYR A 218 4.37 6.83 -4.32
C TYR A 218 5.87 6.99 -4.02
N TYR A 219 6.71 6.92 -5.05
CA TYR A 219 8.17 6.90 -4.90
C TYR A 219 8.84 7.61 -6.08
N SER A 220 9.60 8.68 -5.80
CA SER A 220 10.25 9.50 -6.83
C SER A 220 11.68 9.87 -6.41
N PRO A 221 12.70 9.21 -6.99
CA PRO A 221 14.10 9.58 -6.78
C PRO A 221 14.41 10.94 -7.40
N ILE A 222 15.17 11.77 -6.68
CA ILE A 222 15.83 12.97 -7.23
C ILE A 222 17.32 12.73 -7.50
N LEU A 223 17.89 11.68 -6.89
CA LEU A 223 19.28 11.27 -7.05
C LEU A 223 19.39 9.75 -6.96
N GLY A 224 20.35 9.16 -7.69
CA GLY A 224 20.78 7.77 -7.57
C GLY A 224 19.97 6.77 -8.38
N HIS A 225 20.16 5.48 -8.10
CA HIS A 225 19.55 4.38 -8.87
C HIS A 225 19.11 3.27 -7.91
N LYS A 226 17.81 2.98 -7.92
CA LYS A 226 17.17 1.91 -7.15
C LYS A 226 16.71 0.80 -8.08
N GLN A 227 16.85 -0.44 -7.62
CA GLN A 227 16.30 -1.61 -8.30
C GLN A 227 15.38 -2.34 -7.34
N PHE A 228 14.17 -2.69 -7.80
CA PHE A 228 13.18 -3.40 -7.00
C PHE A 228 12.99 -4.80 -7.57
N ILE A 229 12.96 -5.82 -6.72
CA ILE A 229 12.27 -7.07 -7.03
C ILE A 229 10.84 -6.91 -6.54
N LEU A 230 9.88 -7.18 -7.42
CA LEU A 230 8.46 -7.11 -7.12
C LEU A 230 7.83 -8.50 -7.29
N ILE A 231 7.07 -8.94 -6.30
CA ILE A 231 6.39 -10.23 -6.27
C ILE A 231 4.88 -9.97 -6.08
N PRO A 232 4.03 -10.53 -6.96
CA PRO A 232 2.61 -10.22 -6.94
C PRO A 232 1.92 -10.78 -5.69
N PRO A 233 0.92 -10.06 -5.14
CA PRO A 233 0.21 -10.43 -3.91
C PRO A 233 -0.82 -11.54 -4.12
N LEU A 234 -0.45 -12.62 -4.82
CA LEU A 234 -1.31 -13.79 -4.96
C LEU A 234 -1.53 -14.44 -3.59
N SER A 235 -2.71 -14.98 -3.33
CA SER A 235 -3.05 -15.62 -2.04
C SER A 235 -2.00 -16.66 -1.61
N LYS A 236 -1.45 -17.44 -2.56
CA LYS A 236 -0.38 -18.40 -2.27
C LYS A 236 0.95 -17.73 -1.91
N ASN A 237 1.30 -16.63 -2.57
CA ASN A 237 2.53 -15.88 -2.30
C ASN A 237 2.45 -15.23 -0.92
N LEU A 238 1.31 -14.65 -0.56
CA LEU A 238 1.06 -14.07 0.76
C LEU A 238 1.13 -15.12 1.87
N GLN A 239 0.65 -16.35 1.63
CA GLN A 239 0.80 -17.45 2.58
C GLN A 239 2.25 -17.88 2.77
N VAL A 240 3.03 -17.96 1.68
CA VAL A 240 4.48 -18.25 1.75
C VAL A 240 5.22 -17.14 2.48
N TYR A 241 4.91 -15.88 2.16
CA TYR A 241 5.47 -14.71 2.83
C TYR A 241 5.17 -14.72 4.34
N LYS A 242 3.92 -14.96 4.75
CA LYS A 242 3.56 -15.06 6.19
C LYS A 242 4.36 -16.16 6.89
N LYS A 243 4.56 -17.33 6.26
CA LYS A 243 5.38 -18.41 6.81
C LYS A 243 6.86 -18.03 6.90
N TRP A 244 7.38 -17.34 5.89
CA TRP A 244 8.76 -16.86 5.86
C TRP A 244 9.03 -15.82 6.95
N CYS A 245 8.13 -14.84 7.16
CA CYS A 245 8.25 -13.86 8.24
C CYS A 245 8.23 -14.49 9.64
N LEU A 246 7.57 -15.64 9.80
CA LEU A 246 7.51 -16.38 11.06
C LEU A 246 8.66 -17.39 11.23
N SER A 247 9.52 -17.53 10.21
CA SER A 247 10.65 -18.46 10.25
C SER A 247 11.80 -17.91 11.07
N PRO A 248 12.41 -18.69 11.98
CA PRO A 248 13.65 -18.28 12.65
C PRO A 248 14.80 -18.05 11.66
N ASP A 249 14.74 -18.66 10.49
CA ASP A 249 15.76 -18.57 9.43
C ASP A 249 15.44 -17.48 8.39
N GLN A 250 14.52 -16.56 8.68
CA GLN A 250 14.09 -15.48 7.76
C GLN A 250 15.29 -14.75 7.14
N SER A 251 16.24 -14.32 7.99
CA SER A 251 17.40 -13.49 7.59
C SER A 251 18.39 -14.18 6.64
N THR A 252 18.34 -15.51 6.52
CA THR A 252 19.23 -16.29 5.64
C THR A 252 18.49 -16.97 4.49
N THR A 253 17.15 -16.97 4.53
CA THR A 253 16.32 -17.65 3.54
C THR A 253 15.89 -16.66 2.46
N TRP A 254 16.30 -16.92 1.21
CA TRP A 254 15.87 -16.14 0.06
C TRP A 254 14.41 -16.44 -0.29
N LEU A 255 13.50 -15.49 -0.03
CA LEU A 255 12.06 -15.70 -0.22
C LEU A 255 11.67 -16.22 -1.62
N PRO A 256 12.24 -15.71 -2.74
CA PRO A 256 11.90 -16.22 -4.07
C PRO A 256 12.13 -17.72 -4.28
N ASP A 257 13.06 -18.35 -3.56
CA ASP A 257 13.27 -19.81 -3.65
C ASP A 257 12.05 -20.59 -3.11
N LEU A 258 11.26 -19.97 -2.23
CA LEU A 258 10.05 -20.56 -1.65
C LEU A 258 8.80 -20.35 -2.52
N ILE A 259 8.86 -19.41 -3.47
CA ILE A 259 7.73 -19.03 -4.31
C ILE A 259 7.85 -19.73 -5.67
N LYS A 260 7.13 -20.84 -5.80
CA LYS A 260 7.11 -21.63 -7.05
C LYS A 260 6.38 -20.90 -8.16
N PRO A 261 6.85 -20.96 -9.43
CA PRO A 261 6.10 -20.44 -10.57
C PRO A 261 4.66 -20.94 -10.61
N VAL A 262 3.77 -20.13 -11.18
CA VAL A 262 2.36 -20.49 -11.38
C VAL A 262 2.29 -21.61 -12.42
N SER A 263 1.65 -22.71 -12.05
CA SER A 263 1.40 -23.83 -12.95
C SER A 263 0.43 -23.41 -14.08
N LYS A 264 0.43 -24.14 -15.19
CA LYS A 264 -0.45 -23.83 -16.32
C LYS A 264 -1.93 -23.83 -15.94
N SER A 265 -2.37 -24.81 -15.13
CA SER A 265 -3.75 -24.88 -14.64
C SER A 265 -4.11 -23.74 -13.70
N GLU A 266 -3.19 -23.32 -12.82
CA GLU A 266 -3.39 -22.13 -11.99
C GLU A 266 -3.45 -20.86 -12.84
N SER A 267 -2.61 -20.74 -13.88
CA SER A 267 -2.63 -19.62 -14.81
C SER A 267 -3.98 -19.53 -15.53
N ASP A 268 -4.53 -20.65 -15.99
CA ASP A 268 -5.83 -20.70 -16.68
C ASP A 268 -6.99 -20.34 -15.74
N HIS A 269 -6.95 -20.79 -14.48
CA HIS A 269 -7.94 -20.42 -13.46
C HIS A 269 -7.83 -18.96 -13.03
N LEU A 270 -6.61 -18.45 -12.85
CA LEU A 270 -6.37 -17.05 -12.52
C LEU A 270 -6.87 -16.16 -13.66
N ASN A 271 -6.49 -16.44 -14.92
CA ASN A 271 -6.89 -15.66 -16.10
C ASN A 271 -8.41 -15.62 -16.35
N SER A 272 -9.15 -16.65 -15.93
CA SER A 272 -10.61 -16.70 -16.08
C SER A 272 -11.37 -15.90 -15.02
N SER A 273 -10.77 -15.68 -13.84
CA SER A 273 -11.37 -14.94 -12.72
C SER A 273 -10.85 -13.50 -12.61
N GLN A 274 -9.64 -13.24 -13.11
CA GLN A 274 -8.97 -11.95 -13.11
C GLN A 274 -7.95 -11.98 -14.26
N LYS A 275 -7.97 -11.03 -15.20
CA LYS A 275 -6.97 -11.00 -16.30
C LYS A 275 -5.58 -10.68 -15.71
N ILE A 276 -4.93 -11.67 -15.09
CA ILE A 276 -3.59 -11.52 -14.54
C ILE A 276 -2.57 -11.67 -15.66
N PRO A 277 -1.55 -10.82 -15.73
CA PRO A 277 -0.64 -10.92 -16.88
C PRO A 277 0.40 -12.01 -16.74
N LYS A 278 0.83 -12.54 -17.90
CA LYS A 278 1.67 -13.74 -17.99
C LYS A 278 2.98 -13.64 -17.19
N SER A 279 3.50 -12.44 -16.96
CA SER A 279 4.68 -12.19 -16.12
C SER A 279 4.51 -12.68 -14.68
N TYR A 280 3.29 -12.66 -14.13
CA TYR A 280 3.01 -13.18 -12.79
C TYR A 280 3.23 -14.68 -12.71
N ASN A 281 3.24 -15.40 -13.84
CA ASN A 281 3.50 -16.83 -13.82
C ASN A 281 4.91 -17.15 -13.33
N ASN A 282 5.86 -16.24 -13.53
CA ASN A 282 7.22 -16.37 -13.00
C ASN A 282 7.31 -15.94 -11.53
N ASN A 283 6.25 -15.39 -10.94
CA ASN A 283 6.16 -14.96 -9.55
C ASN A 283 7.21 -13.92 -9.13
N GLY A 284 7.57 -13.04 -10.07
CA GLY A 284 8.26 -11.80 -9.77
C GLY A 284 9.10 -11.31 -10.92
N PHE A 285 9.43 -10.03 -10.85
CA PHE A 285 10.10 -9.27 -11.91
C PHE A 285 10.92 -8.12 -11.30
N VAL A 286 11.72 -7.43 -12.13
CA VAL A 286 12.67 -6.41 -11.66
C VAL A 286 12.58 -5.10 -12.44
N ILE A 287 12.17 -4.01 -11.76
CA ILE A 287 12.26 -2.64 -12.27
C ILE A 287 13.52 -1.92 -11.80
N ASP A 288 14.02 -1.05 -12.68
CA ASP A 288 14.88 0.07 -12.32
C ASP A 288 14.05 1.34 -12.13
N VAL A 289 14.32 2.06 -11.05
CA VAL A 289 13.75 3.38 -10.73
C VAL A 289 14.90 4.37 -10.60
N LYS A 290 14.89 5.40 -11.44
CA LYS A 290 15.98 6.38 -11.63
C LYS A 290 15.51 7.80 -11.27
N PRO A 291 16.42 8.79 -11.24
CA PRO A 291 16.04 10.17 -10.95
C PRO A 291 15.01 10.66 -11.96
N GLY A 292 14.02 11.39 -11.47
CA GLY A 292 12.92 11.90 -12.30
C GLY A 292 11.72 10.96 -12.43
N ASP A 293 11.88 9.66 -12.21
CA ASP A 293 10.77 8.71 -12.29
C ASP A 293 9.75 8.92 -11.17
N LEU A 294 8.50 8.49 -11.42
CA LEU A 294 7.46 8.35 -10.41
C LEU A 294 6.90 6.92 -10.44
N LEU A 295 7.14 6.16 -9.38
CA LEU A 295 6.59 4.82 -9.17
C LEU A 295 5.38 4.90 -8.22
N PHE A 296 4.28 4.30 -8.64
CA PHE A 296 3.19 3.90 -7.76
C PHE A 296 3.31 2.40 -7.48
N LEU A 297 3.60 2.06 -6.23
CA LEU A 297 3.59 0.69 -5.74
C LEU A 297 2.22 0.40 -5.10
N PRO A 298 1.41 -0.49 -5.69
CA PRO A 298 0.10 -0.86 -5.16
C PRO A 298 0.16 -1.67 -3.87
N SER A 299 -0.96 -1.64 -3.14
CA SER A 299 -1.17 -2.34 -1.87
C SER A 299 -0.87 -3.84 -1.94
N GLY A 300 -0.09 -4.33 -0.96
CA GLY A 300 0.11 -5.75 -0.69
C GLY A 300 1.27 -6.40 -1.44
N TRP A 301 1.90 -5.68 -2.37
CA TRP A 301 3.02 -6.21 -3.14
C TRP A 301 4.24 -6.47 -2.27
N ILE A 302 4.75 -7.70 -2.37
CA ILE A 302 5.95 -8.11 -1.67
C ILE A 302 7.12 -7.61 -2.49
N HIS A 303 8.05 -6.88 -1.86
CA HIS A 303 9.14 -6.28 -2.59
C HIS A 303 10.44 -6.19 -1.80
N SER A 304 11.56 -6.22 -2.51
CA SER A 304 12.91 -6.00 -1.98
C SER A 304 13.60 -4.93 -2.82
N VAL A 305 14.48 -4.15 -2.20
CA VAL A 305 15.08 -2.95 -2.81
C VAL A 305 16.60 -3.00 -2.68
N LEU A 306 17.28 -2.85 -3.81
CA LEU A 306 18.74 -2.67 -3.88
C LEU A 306 19.07 -1.25 -4.33
N THR A 307 20.00 -0.62 -3.63
CA THR A 307 20.56 0.68 -3.99
C THR A 307 21.84 0.51 -4.79
N LEU A 308 21.80 0.81 -6.09
CA LEU A 308 22.95 0.66 -7.00
C LEU A 308 23.89 1.87 -6.96
N GLU A 309 23.35 3.05 -6.63
CA GLU A 309 24.06 4.32 -6.47
C GLU A 309 23.48 5.10 -5.29
N ASP A 310 24.29 5.90 -4.59
CA ASP A 310 23.83 6.78 -3.49
C ASP A 310 22.59 7.55 -3.97
N SER A 311 21.47 7.41 -3.24
CA SER A 311 20.16 7.91 -3.69
C SER A 311 19.49 8.78 -2.64
N ILE A 312 18.71 9.76 -3.13
CA ILE A 312 17.77 10.55 -2.35
C ILE A 312 16.41 10.46 -3.04
N VAL A 313 15.38 10.13 -2.27
CA VAL A 313 14.04 9.83 -2.80
C VAL A 313 12.98 10.49 -1.94
N PHE A 314 12.01 11.13 -2.59
CA PHE A 314 10.75 11.46 -1.96
C PHE A 314 9.76 10.32 -2.14
N GLY A 315 9.08 9.95 -1.07
CA GLY A 315 8.04 8.94 -1.12
C GLY A 315 7.03 9.13 -0.03
N GLY A 316 6.00 8.29 -0.03
CA GLY A 316 4.96 8.37 0.97
C GLY A 316 3.93 7.27 0.82
N ASN A 317 3.28 6.99 1.94
CA ASN A 317 2.32 5.92 2.06
C ASN A 317 0.92 6.53 2.14
N PHE A 318 -0.06 5.87 1.52
CA PHE A 318 -1.45 6.31 1.53
C PHE A 318 -2.41 5.13 1.56
N LEU A 319 -3.61 5.36 2.10
CA LEU A 319 -4.67 4.36 2.15
C LEU A 319 -5.79 4.77 1.20
N ASN A 320 -6.32 3.82 0.43
CA ASN A 320 -7.34 4.12 -0.58
C ASN A 320 -8.45 3.07 -0.56
N LEU A 321 -9.63 3.46 -1.05
CA LEU A 321 -10.80 2.58 -1.10
C LEU A 321 -10.56 1.36 -2.01
N LEU A 322 -9.89 1.55 -3.15
CA LEU A 322 -9.63 0.49 -4.13
C LEU A 322 -8.83 -0.68 -3.53
N SER A 323 -8.01 -0.40 -2.51
CA SER A 323 -7.17 -1.38 -1.83
C SER A 323 -7.67 -1.78 -0.44
N ILE A 324 -8.89 -1.38 -0.05
CA ILE A 324 -9.38 -1.53 1.33
C ILE A 324 -9.29 -2.97 1.83
N LYS A 325 -9.60 -3.96 0.98
CA LYS A 325 -9.51 -5.38 1.32
C LYS A 325 -8.09 -5.77 1.74
N ASN A 326 -7.08 -5.30 1.01
CA ASN A 326 -5.68 -5.60 1.31
C ASN A 326 -5.22 -4.88 2.59
N HIS A 327 -5.66 -3.64 2.79
CA HIS A 327 -5.37 -2.88 4.01
C HIS A 327 -5.88 -3.61 5.26
N LEU A 328 -7.14 -4.02 5.24
CA LEU A 328 -7.78 -4.73 6.37
C LEU A 328 -7.15 -6.10 6.62
N ASN A 329 -6.89 -6.87 5.56
CA ASN A 329 -6.26 -8.18 5.68
C ASN A 329 -4.83 -8.09 6.26
N THR A 330 -4.05 -7.11 5.81
CA THR A 330 -2.66 -6.95 6.25
C THR A 330 -2.59 -6.49 7.69
N TYR A 331 -3.48 -5.57 8.12
CA TYR A 331 -3.62 -5.24 9.53
C TYR A 331 -3.85 -6.49 10.39
N GLN A 332 -4.74 -7.39 9.97
CA GLN A 332 -4.95 -8.66 10.70
C GLN A 332 -3.69 -9.53 10.73
N VAL A 333 -2.94 -9.60 9.63
CA VAL A 333 -1.66 -10.33 9.59
C VAL A 333 -0.65 -9.72 10.56
N GLU A 334 -0.52 -8.40 10.64
CA GLU A 334 0.39 -7.72 11.57
C GLU A 334 0.05 -8.00 13.04
N ILE A 335 -1.24 -8.08 13.37
CA ILE A 335 -1.71 -8.50 14.70
C ILE A 335 -1.38 -9.96 14.98
N ASP A 336 -1.58 -10.85 14.01
CA ASP A 336 -1.29 -12.29 14.14
C ASP A 336 0.21 -12.56 14.33
N THR A 337 1.06 -11.83 13.61
CA THR A 337 2.52 -11.98 13.65
C THR A 337 3.18 -11.16 14.76
N ASN A 338 2.41 -10.41 15.54
CA ASN A 338 2.86 -9.53 16.63
C ASN A 338 3.91 -8.51 16.17
N VAL A 339 3.67 -7.85 15.03
CA VAL A 339 4.51 -6.74 14.56
C VAL A 339 4.55 -5.64 15.64
N PRO A 340 5.75 -5.15 16.03
CA PRO A 340 5.87 -4.06 16.99
C PRO A 340 5.11 -2.79 16.55
N ASP A 341 4.49 -2.08 17.50
CA ASP A 341 3.63 -0.92 17.21
C ASP A 341 4.32 0.18 16.41
N GLN A 342 5.62 0.39 16.60
CA GLN A 342 6.41 1.39 15.87
C GLN A 342 6.54 1.11 14.36
N TYR A 343 6.23 -0.11 13.91
CA TYR A 343 6.26 -0.52 12.50
C TYR A 343 4.85 -0.74 11.92
N LYS A 344 3.80 -0.42 12.67
CA LYS A 344 2.41 -0.50 12.21
C LYS A 344 1.88 0.88 11.88
N PHE A 345 0.82 0.91 11.09
CA PHE A 345 0.10 2.15 10.81
C PHE A 345 -0.45 2.76 12.12
N PRO A 346 -0.14 4.04 12.44
CA PRO A 346 -0.61 4.68 13.67
C PRO A 346 -2.14 4.81 13.72
N LYS A 347 -2.77 4.25 14.76
CA LYS A 347 -4.23 4.30 14.96
C LYS A 347 -5.04 3.81 13.75
N PHE A 348 -4.58 2.77 13.06
CA PHE A 348 -5.21 2.25 11.85
C PHE A 348 -6.74 2.08 11.99
N ILE A 349 -7.19 1.40 13.05
CA ILE A 349 -8.62 1.14 13.27
C ILE A 349 -9.42 2.44 13.43
N ASN A 350 -8.89 3.41 14.16
CA ASN A 350 -9.52 4.71 14.30
C ASN A 350 -9.74 5.39 12.95
N PHE A 351 -8.72 5.41 12.08
CA PHE A 351 -8.84 6.00 10.75
C PHE A 351 -9.77 5.22 9.82
N ILE A 352 -9.88 3.91 9.96
CA ILE A 352 -10.86 3.09 9.21
C ILE A 352 -12.31 3.45 9.61
N TRP A 353 -12.59 3.61 10.92
CA TRP A 353 -13.90 4.08 11.39
C TRP A 353 -14.19 5.52 10.94
N LEU A 354 -13.21 6.42 11.03
CA LEU A 354 -13.34 7.81 10.55
C LEU A 354 -13.58 7.87 9.05
N PHE A 355 -12.92 7.02 8.26
CA PHE A 355 -13.18 6.94 6.83
C PHE A 355 -14.63 6.54 6.54
N ALA A 356 -15.13 5.49 7.19
CA ALA A 356 -16.53 5.08 7.04
C ALA A 356 -17.51 6.18 7.47
N TRP A 357 -17.21 6.88 8.56
CA TRP A 357 -17.95 8.04 9.02
C TRP A 357 -17.96 9.19 7.99
N SER A 358 -16.81 9.47 7.37
CA SER A 358 -16.69 10.53 6.38
C SER A 358 -17.53 10.28 5.15
N ILE A 359 -17.63 9.03 4.71
CA ILE A 359 -18.51 8.61 3.59
C ILE A 359 -19.97 8.93 3.95
N GLU A 360 -20.39 8.59 5.16
CA GLU A 360 -21.75 8.89 5.63
C GLU A 360 -22.02 10.39 5.81
N ARG A 361 -21.02 11.17 6.24
CA ARG A 361 -21.16 12.62 6.52
C ARG A 361 -21.13 13.50 5.28
N LYS A 362 -20.34 13.15 4.27
CA LYS A 362 -20.35 13.85 2.98
C LYS A 362 -21.77 13.89 2.40
N ARG A 363 -22.50 12.77 2.51
CA ARG A 363 -23.93 12.69 2.18
C ARG A 363 -24.79 13.70 2.94
N VAL A 364 -24.64 13.81 4.27
CA VAL A 364 -25.48 14.71 5.09
C VAL A 364 -25.25 16.17 4.71
N THR A 365 -23.98 16.54 4.51
CA THR A 365 -23.60 17.93 4.20
C THR A 365 -24.08 18.35 2.80
N GLU A 366 -23.97 17.46 1.82
CA GLU A 366 -24.53 17.69 0.48
C GLU A 366 -26.07 17.77 0.50
N GLY A 367 -26.73 17.01 1.37
CA GLY A 367 -28.18 17.09 1.56
C GLY A 367 -28.63 18.45 2.11
N ILE A 368 -28.00 18.93 3.19
CA ILE A 368 -28.36 20.20 3.86
C ILE A 368 -28.12 21.41 2.94
N LYS A 369 -27.00 21.45 2.21
CA LYS A 369 -26.71 22.56 1.28
C LYS A 369 -27.79 22.68 0.20
N ARG A 370 -28.29 21.56 -0.30
CA ARG A 370 -29.36 21.55 -1.32
C ARG A 370 -30.72 21.95 -0.76
N GLU A 371 -31.06 21.56 0.48
CA GLU A 371 -32.28 22.06 1.14
C GLU A 371 -32.23 23.59 1.28
N GLN A 372 -31.08 24.14 1.65
CA GLN A 372 -30.89 25.59 1.77
C GLN A 372 -30.92 26.32 0.42
N GLU A 373 -30.33 25.73 -0.63
CA GLU A 373 -30.40 26.25 -2.00
C GLU A 373 -31.84 26.22 -2.54
N GLN A 374 -32.59 25.14 -2.29
CA GLN A 374 -34.01 25.03 -2.68
C GLN A 374 -34.91 26.00 -1.90
N GLU A 375 -34.67 26.19 -0.60
CA GLU A 375 -35.36 27.21 0.19
C GLU A 375 -35.03 28.63 -0.27
N GLN A 376 -33.82 28.88 -0.78
CA GLN A 376 -33.44 30.15 -1.38
C GLN A 376 -34.10 30.35 -2.74
N GLU A 377 -34.11 29.34 -3.61
CA GLU A 377 -34.79 29.38 -4.91
C GLU A 377 -36.30 29.63 -4.78
N GLN A 378 -36.95 28.97 -3.80
CA GLN A 378 -38.37 29.22 -3.45
C GLN A 378 -38.62 30.66 -2.96
N LYS A 379 -37.62 31.33 -2.40
CA LYS A 379 -37.73 32.73 -1.94
C LYS A 379 -37.43 33.74 -3.05
N THR A 380 -36.78 33.35 -4.15
CA THR A 380 -36.25 34.29 -5.16
C THR A 380 -36.89 34.25 -6.55
N GLY A 381 -37.80 33.33 -6.91
CA GLY A 381 -38.40 33.36 -8.26
C GLY A 381 -39.65 32.51 -8.53
N ASP A 382 -40.69 33.20 -9.04
CA ASP A 382 -41.91 32.81 -9.78
C ASP A 382 -42.67 31.50 -9.42
N PRO A 383 -43.92 31.55 -8.91
CA PRO A 383 -44.68 30.38 -8.44
C PRO A 383 -45.13 29.36 -9.50
N HIS A 384 -44.79 29.53 -10.77
CA HIS A 384 -45.29 28.66 -11.84
C HIS A 384 -44.23 28.24 -12.87
N HIS A 385 -43.42 27.24 -12.52
CA HIS A 385 -42.99 26.21 -13.48
C HIS A 385 -42.62 24.91 -12.73
N TRP A 386 -43.54 23.92 -12.81
CA TRP A 386 -43.44 22.46 -12.60
C TRP A 386 -42.82 21.86 -11.32
N ILE A 387 -43.73 21.48 -10.41
CA ILE A 387 -43.68 20.15 -9.76
C ILE A 387 -44.30 19.16 -10.73
N GLN A 388 -43.48 18.33 -11.38
CA GLN A 388 -43.85 17.00 -11.87
C GLN A 388 -42.58 16.30 -12.37
N ASN A 389 -42.21 15.22 -11.66
CA ASN A 389 -41.02 14.36 -11.82
C ASN A 389 -39.71 14.86 -11.18
N ILE A 390 -39.72 15.12 -9.87
CA ILE A 390 -38.47 15.17 -9.10
C ILE A 390 -38.15 13.75 -8.64
N ASP A 391 -37.20 13.13 -9.32
CA ASP A 391 -36.60 11.86 -8.93
C ASP A 391 -35.75 12.07 -7.66
N PHE A 392 -36.13 11.41 -6.56
CA PHE A 392 -35.31 11.35 -5.35
C PHE A 392 -34.09 10.43 -5.50
N SER A 393 -33.89 9.85 -6.69
CA SER A 393 -32.69 9.11 -7.06
C SER A 393 -31.61 10.06 -7.61
N HIS A 394 -30.60 10.28 -6.77
CA HIS A 394 -29.23 10.68 -7.12
C HIS A 394 -28.89 12.17 -7.33
N LYS A 395 -27.87 12.60 -6.58
CA LYS A 395 -26.48 12.62 -7.07
C LYS A 395 -25.56 12.90 -5.88
N ASP A 396 -24.94 11.88 -5.30
CA ASP A 396 -23.54 12.03 -4.88
C ASP A 396 -22.81 12.46 -6.17
N THR A 397 -22.01 13.54 -6.17
CA THR A 397 -21.31 13.94 -7.42
C THR A 397 -20.33 12.87 -7.91
N TYR A 398 -19.95 11.95 -7.02
CA TYR A 398 -19.13 10.79 -7.32
C TYR A 398 -19.99 9.54 -7.48
N LYS A 399 -20.01 8.97 -8.69
CA LYS A 399 -20.70 7.71 -8.97
C LYS A 399 -19.72 6.55 -8.74
N TYR A 400 -19.94 5.80 -7.66
CA TYR A 400 -19.16 4.59 -7.38
C TYR A 400 -19.44 3.53 -8.44
N ASP A 401 -18.37 2.93 -8.94
CA ASP A 401 -18.48 1.75 -9.81
C ASP A 401 -18.72 0.46 -9.00
N ASP A 402 -19.02 -0.64 -9.69
CA ASP A 402 -19.30 -1.92 -9.06
C ASP A 402 -18.13 -2.41 -8.17
N TYR A 403 -16.88 -2.11 -8.53
CA TYR A 403 -15.71 -2.53 -7.75
C TYR A 403 -15.57 -1.74 -6.46
N GLU A 404 -15.75 -0.41 -6.53
CA GLU A 404 -15.72 0.44 -5.34
C GLU A 404 -16.86 0.11 -4.39
N LEU A 405 -18.04 -0.21 -4.92
CA LEU A 405 -19.16 -0.66 -4.10
C LEU A 405 -18.86 -2.00 -3.37
N GLU A 406 -18.16 -2.94 -4.02
CA GLU A 406 -17.69 -4.16 -3.36
C GLU A 406 -16.62 -3.87 -2.29
N CYS A 407 -15.77 -2.86 -2.51
CA CYS A 407 -14.83 -2.37 -1.51
C CYS A 407 -15.57 -1.79 -0.29
N LEU A 408 -16.62 -0.99 -0.50
CA LEU A 408 -17.46 -0.45 0.56
C LEU A 408 -18.20 -1.54 1.35
N LYS A 409 -18.69 -2.59 0.68
CA LYS A 409 -19.23 -3.78 1.36
C LYS A 409 -18.18 -4.45 2.24
N THR A 410 -16.96 -4.63 1.73
CA THR A 410 -15.86 -5.23 2.49
C THR A 410 -15.56 -4.42 3.74
N LEU A 411 -15.53 -3.09 3.62
CA LEU A 411 -15.40 -2.17 4.76
C LEU A 411 -16.55 -2.34 5.77
N LEU A 412 -17.80 -2.31 5.32
CA LEU A 412 -18.97 -2.47 6.20
C LEU A 412 -18.93 -3.80 6.97
N THR A 413 -18.65 -4.91 6.29
CA THR A 413 -18.56 -6.23 6.91
C THR A 413 -17.50 -6.23 8.00
N PHE A 414 -16.32 -5.66 7.72
CA PHE A 414 -15.26 -5.53 8.71
C PHE A 414 -15.71 -4.74 9.95
N LEU A 415 -16.34 -3.58 9.76
CA LEU A 415 -16.83 -2.74 10.87
C LEU A 415 -17.90 -3.46 11.71
N GLN A 416 -18.80 -4.19 11.06
CA GLN A 416 -19.82 -5.01 11.74
C GLN A 416 -19.19 -6.16 12.53
N GLU A 417 -18.16 -6.82 12.01
CA GLU A 417 -17.42 -7.87 12.73
C GLU A 417 -16.69 -7.31 13.94
N GLN A 418 -16.05 -6.14 13.81
CA GLN A 418 -15.43 -5.43 14.94
C GLN A 418 -16.47 -5.09 16.01
N TRP A 419 -17.63 -4.57 15.61
CA TRP A 419 -18.70 -4.23 16.55
C TRP A 419 -19.27 -5.46 17.27
N LYS A 420 -19.53 -6.55 16.53
CA LYS A 420 -19.93 -7.85 17.13
C LYS A 420 -18.89 -8.35 18.14
N MET A 421 -17.61 -8.24 17.81
CA MET A 421 -16.54 -8.65 18.73
C MET A 421 -16.47 -7.76 19.98
N ILE A 422 -16.77 -6.48 19.89
CA ILE A 422 -16.86 -5.59 21.06
C ILE A 422 -18.04 -5.99 21.95
N GLN A 423 -19.20 -6.28 21.36
CA GLN A 423 -20.41 -6.64 22.09
C GLN A 423 -20.29 -8.02 22.75
N ASN A 424 -19.70 -8.99 22.05
CA ASN A 424 -19.49 -10.33 22.56
C ASN A 424 -18.10 -10.86 22.16
N PRO A 425 -17.04 -10.54 22.92
CA PRO A 425 -15.66 -10.92 22.59
C PRO A 425 -15.46 -12.44 22.47
N LEU A 426 -16.28 -13.22 23.19
CA LEU A 426 -16.15 -14.67 23.26
C LEU A 426 -16.97 -15.39 22.18
N ASP A 427 -17.71 -14.66 21.35
CA ASP A 427 -18.52 -15.25 20.30
C ASP A 427 -17.66 -16.02 19.29
N GLY A 428 -18.14 -17.20 18.88
CA GLY A 428 -17.44 -18.11 17.97
C GLY A 428 -16.17 -18.78 18.53
N MET A 429 -15.81 -18.55 19.80
CA MET A 429 -14.64 -19.22 20.39
C MET A 429 -14.89 -20.72 20.67
N PRO A 430 -13.92 -21.61 20.40
CA PRO A 430 -14.01 -23.00 20.82
C PRO A 430 -14.21 -23.10 22.34
N LYS A 431 -15.10 -23.99 22.79
CA LYS A 431 -15.38 -24.22 24.24
C LYS A 431 -14.12 -24.58 25.05
N ASN A 432 -13.11 -25.15 24.40
CA ASN A 432 -11.86 -25.59 25.04
C ASN A 432 -10.72 -24.56 24.87
N SER A 433 -11.04 -23.30 24.58
CA SER A 433 -10.05 -22.24 24.43
C SER A 433 -9.28 -22.01 25.73
N THR A 434 -7.96 -21.83 25.63
CA THR A 434 -7.12 -21.57 26.80
C THR A 434 -7.44 -20.22 27.43
N GLN A 435 -7.24 -20.07 28.74
CA GLN A 435 -7.41 -18.79 29.44
C GLN A 435 -6.57 -17.67 28.81
N LYS A 436 -5.36 -17.99 28.34
CA LYS A 436 -4.50 -17.06 27.62
C LYS A 436 -5.16 -16.52 26.34
N PHE A 437 -5.80 -17.40 25.56
CA PHE A 437 -6.46 -17.02 24.32
C PHE A 437 -7.73 -16.20 24.57
N ILE A 438 -8.52 -16.57 25.59
CA ILE A 438 -9.68 -15.81 26.06
C ILE A 438 -9.26 -14.39 26.47
N LYS A 439 -8.21 -14.27 27.30
CA LYS A 439 -7.70 -12.97 27.76
C LYS A 439 -7.26 -12.08 26.58
N LYS A 440 -6.47 -12.63 25.64
CA LYS A 440 -6.01 -11.90 24.45
C LYS A 440 -7.18 -11.36 23.63
N ARG A 441 -8.28 -12.12 23.53
CA ARG A 441 -9.47 -11.72 22.75
C ARG A 441 -10.28 -10.61 23.43
N ILE A 442 -10.42 -10.66 24.76
CA ILE A 442 -11.03 -9.57 25.53
C ILE A 442 -10.18 -8.29 25.44
N GLU A 443 -8.86 -8.43 25.57
CA GLU A 443 -7.92 -7.30 25.42
C GLU A 443 -8.04 -6.65 24.03
N LEU A 444 -8.09 -7.46 22.97
CA LEU A 444 -8.28 -6.98 21.59
C LEU A 444 -9.60 -6.22 21.43
N ALA A 445 -10.71 -6.76 21.93
CA ALA A 445 -12.01 -6.08 21.89
C ALA A 445 -11.98 -4.73 22.62
N GLY A 446 -11.33 -4.65 23.78
CA GLY A 446 -11.11 -3.40 24.51
C GLY A 446 -10.26 -2.39 23.73
N GLN A 447 -9.19 -2.85 23.08
CA GLN A 447 -8.33 -2.00 22.24
C GLN A 447 -9.09 -1.41 21.05
N ILE A 448 -9.91 -2.21 20.36
CA ILE A 448 -10.71 -1.73 19.23
C ILE A 448 -11.74 -0.73 19.72
N LYS A 449 -12.46 -1.03 20.81
CA LYS A 449 -13.44 -0.11 21.40
C LYS A 449 -12.80 1.25 21.72
N SER A 450 -11.57 1.26 22.27
CA SER A 450 -10.86 2.50 22.59
C SER A 450 -10.43 3.33 21.37
N GLN A 451 -10.41 2.71 20.18
CA GLN A 451 -10.07 3.37 18.92
C GLN A 451 -11.31 3.81 18.13
N ILE A 452 -12.52 3.48 18.57
CA ILE A 452 -13.74 3.97 17.93
C ILE A 452 -13.85 5.50 18.18
N PRO A 453 -13.92 6.33 17.13
CA PRO A 453 -14.09 7.78 17.28
C PRO A 453 -15.44 8.12 17.93
N HIS A 454 -15.50 9.22 18.68
CA HIS A 454 -16.77 9.66 19.27
C HIS A 454 -17.81 10.07 18.21
N GLU A 455 -17.35 10.46 17.03
CA GLU A 455 -18.16 10.92 15.91
C GLU A 455 -19.06 9.84 15.29
N VAL A 456 -18.75 8.56 15.52
CA VAL A 456 -19.55 7.42 15.04
C VAL A 456 -20.61 6.94 16.03
N GLU A 457 -20.65 7.49 17.24
CA GLU A 457 -21.64 7.08 18.23
C GLU A 457 -23.03 7.69 17.94
N PRO A 458 -24.13 6.94 18.12
CA PRO A 458 -24.21 5.52 18.50
C PRO A 458 -23.78 4.56 17.38
N VAL A 459 -22.84 3.65 17.67
CA VAL A 459 -22.24 2.76 16.65
C VAL A 459 -23.27 1.88 15.92
N GLY A 460 -24.28 1.36 16.62
CA GLY A 460 -25.32 0.52 16.01
C GLY A 460 -26.08 1.27 14.90
N ASP A 461 -26.61 2.44 15.24
CA ASP A 461 -27.36 3.29 14.31
C ASP A 461 -26.48 3.74 13.14
N PHE A 462 -25.21 4.05 13.40
CA PHE A 462 -24.24 4.39 12.37
C PHE A 462 -24.09 3.27 11.33
N LEU A 463 -23.88 2.03 11.78
CA LEU A 463 -23.72 0.88 10.89
C LEU A 463 -24.98 0.59 10.07
N GLU A 464 -26.17 0.76 10.65
CA GLU A 464 -27.43 0.60 9.92
C GLU A 464 -27.62 1.65 8.82
N ARG A 465 -27.31 2.93 9.13
CA ARG A 465 -27.38 4.02 8.15
C ARG A 465 -26.37 3.83 7.02
N LEU A 466 -25.15 3.43 7.34
CA LEU A 466 -24.10 3.12 6.37
C LEU A 466 -24.52 1.95 5.47
N LYS A 467 -24.99 0.85 6.07
CA LYS A 467 -25.52 -0.31 5.34
C LYS A 467 -26.58 0.13 4.34
N GLY A 468 -27.66 0.75 4.81
CA GLY A 468 -28.77 1.15 3.96
C GLY A 468 -28.37 2.10 2.83
N TRP A 469 -27.34 2.93 3.02
CA TRP A 469 -26.80 3.76 1.94
C TRP A 469 -26.08 2.92 0.88
N ILE A 470 -25.18 2.01 1.28
CA ILE A 470 -24.50 1.11 0.33
C ILE A 470 -25.54 0.33 -0.50
N GLU A 471 -26.60 -0.20 0.12
CA GLU A 471 -27.63 -0.96 -0.62
C GLU A 471 -28.37 -0.12 -1.67
N ARG A 472 -28.61 1.17 -1.37
CA ARG A 472 -29.26 2.08 -2.34
C ARG A 472 -28.38 2.36 -3.55
N GLN A 473 -27.06 2.47 -3.37
CA GLN A 473 -26.14 2.69 -4.50
C GLN A 473 -26.16 1.50 -5.48
N TYR A 474 -26.22 0.27 -4.98
CA TYR A 474 -26.39 -0.93 -5.82
C TYR A 474 -27.71 -0.94 -6.61
N ASN A 475 -28.80 -0.54 -5.96
CA ASN A 475 -30.13 -0.54 -6.59
C ASN A 475 -30.32 0.63 -7.56
N GLY A 476 -29.67 1.76 -7.31
CA GLY A 476 -29.73 2.96 -8.13
C GLY A 476 -28.92 2.90 -9.42
N ASN A 477 -27.88 2.06 -9.48
CA ASN A 477 -27.07 1.86 -10.70
C ASN A 477 -27.77 1.04 -11.79
N GLY A 478 -29.00 0.55 -11.57
CA GLY A 478 -29.76 -0.30 -12.49
C GLY A 478 -30.80 0.39 -13.38
N ASN A 479 -30.99 1.71 -13.30
CA ASN A 479 -32.05 2.44 -14.02
C ASN A 479 -31.53 3.27 -15.22
N GLY A 480 -30.73 2.65 -16.08
CA GLY A 480 -30.42 3.17 -17.41
C GLY A 480 -30.55 2.03 -18.42
N ASP A 481 -31.50 2.14 -19.35
CA ASP A 481 -31.71 1.30 -20.53
C ASP A 481 -32.21 -0.15 -20.33
N ASN A 482 -33.50 -0.28 -20.03
CA ASN A 482 -34.48 -0.99 -20.88
C ASN A 482 -35.76 -1.27 -20.09
N ALA A 483 -36.81 -0.50 -20.39
CA ALA A 483 -38.17 -0.77 -19.95
C ALA A 483 -38.77 -1.98 -20.71
N ALA A 484 -38.15 -3.16 -20.59
CA ALA A 484 -38.66 -4.42 -21.11
C ALA A 484 -37.95 -5.64 -20.48
N ASN A 485 -37.89 -5.73 -19.15
CA ASN A 485 -37.79 -7.01 -18.44
C ASN A 485 -38.06 -6.83 -16.94
N LYS A 486 -39.34 -6.75 -16.58
CA LYS A 486 -39.79 -6.96 -15.20
C LYS A 486 -39.59 -8.43 -14.83
N THR A 487 -38.41 -8.78 -14.30
CA THR A 487 -38.19 -9.77 -13.22
C THR A 487 -36.70 -10.05 -13.06
N LYS A 488 -36.06 -9.36 -12.11
CA LYS A 488 -35.03 -9.88 -11.19
C LYS A 488 -34.57 -8.70 -10.32
N LYS A 489 -35.17 -8.55 -9.13
CA LYS A 489 -34.51 -7.79 -8.05
C LYS A 489 -33.14 -8.45 -7.86
N ARG A 490 -32.05 -7.69 -7.95
CA ARG A 490 -30.75 -8.15 -7.44
C ARG A 490 -30.90 -8.21 -5.92
N GLU A 491 -31.14 -9.40 -5.38
CA GLU A 491 -31.11 -9.61 -3.93
C GLU A 491 -29.69 -9.39 -3.42
N PHE A 492 -29.59 -8.78 -2.23
CA PHE A 492 -28.38 -8.78 -1.42
C PHE A 492 -28.00 -10.24 -1.17
N PRO A 493 -26.86 -10.74 -1.67
CA PRO A 493 -26.44 -12.09 -1.32
C PRO A 493 -26.00 -12.07 0.15
N ASP A 494 -26.75 -12.75 1.02
CA ASP A 494 -26.28 -13.10 2.36
C ASP A 494 -25.05 -14.01 2.19
N THR A 495 -23.85 -13.46 2.40
CA THR A 495 -22.66 -14.29 2.53
C THR A 495 -22.67 -14.94 3.91
N GLU A 496 -23.40 -16.06 4.03
CA GLU A 496 -23.11 -17.06 5.05
C GLU A 496 -21.70 -17.60 4.78
N MET A 497 -20.77 -17.28 5.69
CA MET A 497 -19.49 -17.96 5.82
C MET A 497 -19.75 -19.41 6.30
N ARG A 498 -20.21 -20.30 5.41
CA ARG A 498 -20.36 -21.71 5.74
C ARG A 498 -19.00 -22.37 5.86
N SER A 499 -18.72 -22.74 7.10
CA SER A 499 -17.69 -23.65 7.58
C SER A 499 -17.25 -24.71 6.56
N VAL A 500 -15.94 -24.72 6.25
CA VAL A 500 -15.24 -25.92 5.77
C VAL A 500 -15.18 -26.91 6.94
N LYS A 501 -16.23 -27.73 7.05
CA LYS A 501 -16.22 -28.97 7.84
C LYS A 501 -16.94 -30.04 7.05
N ARG A 502 -16.17 -30.85 6.32
CA ARG A 502 -16.35 -32.30 6.07
C ARG A 502 -15.43 -32.76 4.95
N ALA A 503 -14.31 -33.37 5.32
CA ALA A 503 -13.62 -34.38 4.50
C ALA A 503 -12.68 -35.20 5.39
N CYS A 504 -13.22 -35.79 6.47
CA CYS A 504 -12.57 -36.88 7.19
C CYS A 504 -13.68 -37.86 7.58
N HIS A 505 -13.96 -38.81 6.69
CA HIS A 505 -14.43 -40.17 6.99
C HIS A 505 -14.78 -40.86 5.67
N ALA A 506 -13.79 -41.54 5.10
CA ALA A 506 -13.99 -42.69 4.21
C ALA A 506 -12.64 -43.42 4.09
N GLU A 507 -12.13 -43.94 5.20
CA GLU A 507 -11.23 -45.10 5.16
C GLU A 507 -12.11 -46.34 5.28
N ALA A 508 -12.36 -47.01 4.15
CA ALA A 508 -12.71 -48.42 4.12
C ALA A 508 -12.47 -48.97 2.71
N ASN A 509 -11.51 -49.89 2.64
CA ASN A 509 -11.39 -50.98 1.67
C ASN A 509 -11.06 -50.63 0.21
N VAL A 510 -9.78 -50.79 -0.14
CA VAL A 510 -9.36 -51.24 -1.47
C VAL A 510 -8.56 -52.53 -1.30
N PRO A 511 -8.96 -53.66 -1.91
CA PRO A 511 -8.10 -54.81 -2.07
C PRO A 511 -7.18 -54.64 -3.28
N SER A 512 -6.01 -55.25 -3.15
CA SER A 512 -4.98 -55.52 -4.15
C SER A 512 -5.50 -55.73 -5.59
N SER A 513 -4.79 -55.21 -6.59
CA SER A 513 -3.91 -56.01 -7.46
C SER A 513 -3.66 -55.41 -8.88
N TYR A 514 -2.44 -55.65 -9.39
CA TYR A 514 -1.98 -55.69 -10.81
C TYR A 514 -2.08 -54.39 -11.67
N SER A 515 -0.98 -53.75 -12.11
CA SER A 515 0.08 -54.10 -13.08
C SER A 515 -0.10 -53.42 -14.44
N CYS A 516 0.79 -52.46 -14.73
CA CYS A 516 1.61 -52.25 -15.95
C CYS A 516 1.97 -50.77 -16.08
#